data_AF-A0A9E2VPC3-F1
#
_entry.id   AF-A0A9E2VPC3-F1
#
_cell.length_a   1.000
_cell.length_b   1.000
_cell.length_c   1.000
_cell.angle_alpha   90.00
_cell.angle_beta   90.00
_cell.angle_gamma   90.00
#
_symmetry.space_group_name_H-M   'P 1'
#
loop_
_entity.id
_entity.type
_entity.pdbx_description
1 polymer ?
#
loop_
_entity_poly.entity_id
_entity_poly.type
_entity_poly.pdbx_seq_one_letter_code
_entity_poly.pdbx_strand_id
1 'polypeptide(L)'
;IVGVIMNKVLGEKVDYISDFARRGLKRKGLDLLGVIPLQPILCKPTMDVIRDELQAQMLNAPAQFNGLVDEVVLGSMGVHNAINYFKHGVLLITAGDREDILLAVASTRYGRPGESLAGIILTRRLRPGPSVLKAIQEFPFPVLLVKGDSYEVASRVHDLTVKTRAHDTEKISLIRDLIAKHVDVQRILKAL
;
A
#
# COMPACT_ATOMS: atom_id res chain seq x y z
N ILE A 1 34.58 -4.99 -2.08
CA ILE A 1 33.33 -4.24 -2.33
C ILE A 1 33.41 -3.67 -3.74
N VAL A 2 32.48 -4.00 -4.63
CA VAL A 2 32.52 -3.61 -6.06
C VAL A 2 32.01 -2.19 -6.30
N GLY A 3 31.12 -1.69 -5.43
CA GLY A 3 30.59 -0.33 -5.47
C GLY A 3 29.31 -0.20 -4.67
N VAL A 4 28.60 0.92 -4.83
CA VAL A 4 27.40 1.28 -4.08
C VAL A 4 26.25 1.58 -5.02
N ILE A 5 25.05 1.11 -4.66
CA ILE A 5 23.79 1.49 -5.32
C ILE A 5 22.98 2.30 -4.31
N MET A 6 22.53 3.49 -4.72
CA MET A 6 21.60 4.27 -3.93
C MET A 6 20.16 3.92 -4.32
N ASN A 7 19.33 3.59 -3.33
CA ASN A 7 17.94 3.22 -3.55
C ASN A 7 17.00 4.23 -2.90
N LYS A 8 15.76 4.31 -3.39
CA LYS A 8 14.68 5.19 -2.89
C LYS A 8 15.03 6.68 -2.93
N VAL A 9 15.69 7.13 -4.01
CA VAL A 9 15.98 8.55 -4.18
C VAL A 9 14.77 9.26 -4.77
N LEU A 10 14.35 10.40 -4.21
CA LEU A 10 13.26 11.20 -4.78
C LEU A 10 13.58 11.54 -6.24
N GLY A 11 12.62 11.34 -7.15
CA GLY A 11 12.85 11.43 -8.60
C GLY A 11 13.52 12.74 -9.03
N GLU A 12 13.05 13.86 -8.51
CA GLU A 12 13.60 15.22 -8.74
C GLU A 12 15.02 15.42 -8.21
N LYS A 13 15.49 14.55 -7.30
CA LYS A 13 16.82 14.63 -6.67
C LYS A 13 17.81 13.64 -7.25
N VAL A 14 17.41 12.80 -8.21
CA VAL A 14 18.27 11.73 -8.75
C VAL A 14 19.58 12.29 -9.29
N ASP A 15 19.55 13.36 -10.09
CA ASP A 15 20.75 13.94 -10.69
C ASP A 15 21.69 14.54 -9.63
N TYR A 16 21.11 15.33 -8.72
CA TYR A 16 21.84 15.95 -7.62
C TYR A 16 22.53 14.90 -6.74
N ILE A 17 21.78 13.87 -6.33
CA ILE A 17 22.29 12.80 -5.48
C ILE A 17 23.33 11.96 -6.22
N SER A 18 23.14 11.70 -7.52
CA SER A 18 24.10 10.98 -8.34
C SER A 18 25.46 11.67 -8.37
N ASP A 19 25.49 12.98 -8.63
CA ASP A 19 26.73 13.76 -8.64
C ASP A 19 27.38 13.84 -7.25
N PHE A 20 26.58 14.16 -6.23
CA PHE A 20 27.05 14.27 -4.86
C PHE A 20 27.65 12.96 -4.35
N ALA A 21 26.91 11.85 -4.51
CA ALA A 21 27.33 10.53 -4.05
C ALA A 21 28.55 10.04 -4.83
N ARG A 22 28.62 10.27 -6.15
CA ARG A 22 29.78 9.90 -6.96
C ARG A 22 31.06 10.58 -6.47
N ARG A 23 31.01 11.89 -6.19
CA ARG A 23 32.16 12.64 -5.64
C ARG A 23 32.53 12.18 -4.23
N GLY A 24 31.53 11.92 -3.38
CA GLY A 24 31.74 11.45 -2.01
C GLY A 24 32.35 10.06 -1.93
N LEU A 25 31.80 9.10 -2.68
CA LEU A 25 32.23 7.70 -2.70
C LEU A 25 33.63 7.54 -3.29
N LYS A 26 33.97 8.32 -4.33
CA LYS A 26 35.32 8.29 -4.93
C LYS A 26 36.42 8.61 -3.92
N ARG A 27 36.18 9.51 -2.97
CA ARG A 27 37.13 9.82 -1.88
C ARG A 27 37.36 8.64 -0.92
N LYS A 28 36.43 7.69 -0.88
CA LYS A 28 36.52 6.44 -0.11
C LYS A 28 36.95 5.23 -0.96
N GLY A 29 37.36 5.45 -2.22
CA GLY A 29 37.72 4.37 -3.13
C GLY A 29 36.53 3.49 -3.56
N LEU A 30 35.31 4.01 -3.51
CA LEU A 30 34.08 3.30 -3.90
C LEU A 30 33.47 3.93 -5.15
N ASP A 31 32.98 3.09 -6.05
CA ASP A 31 32.24 3.53 -7.24
C ASP A 31 30.73 3.59 -6.97
N LEU A 32 30.07 4.58 -7.55
CA LEU A 32 28.62 4.62 -7.61
C LEU A 32 28.15 3.81 -8.84
N LEU A 33 27.49 2.69 -8.59
CA LEU A 33 27.01 1.76 -9.62
C LEU A 33 25.61 2.10 -10.13
N GLY A 34 24.85 2.89 -9.37
CA GLY A 34 23.50 3.29 -9.78
C GLY A 34 22.75 4.10 -8.73
N VAL A 35 21.72 4.81 -9.20
CA VAL A 35 20.80 5.58 -8.36
C VAL A 35 19.37 5.27 -8.79
N ILE A 36 18.66 4.51 -7.97
CA ILE A 36 17.31 4.03 -8.25
C ILE A 36 16.29 5.04 -7.68
N PRO A 37 15.41 5.60 -8.51
CA PRO A 37 14.37 6.50 -8.05
C PRO A 37 13.33 5.77 -7.21
N LEU A 38 12.76 6.47 -6.24
CA LEU A 38 11.61 6.01 -5.46
C LEU A 38 10.41 5.83 -6.40
N GLN A 39 9.86 4.61 -6.44
CA GLN A 39 8.60 4.31 -7.10
C GLN A 39 7.51 4.08 -6.04
N PRO A 40 6.44 4.92 -6.00
CA PRO A 40 5.40 4.81 -4.97
C PRO A 40 4.75 3.43 -4.89
N ILE A 41 4.48 2.79 -6.03
CA ILE A 41 3.86 1.45 -6.09
C ILE A 41 4.69 0.38 -5.36
N LEU A 42 6.01 0.53 -5.28
CA LEU A 42 6.89 -0.41 -4.58
C LEU A 42 6.84 -0.25 -3.05
N CYS A 43 6.29 0.87 -2.56
CA CYS A 43 6.18 1.18 -1.14
C CYS A 43 4.75 1.05 -0.59
N LYS A 44 3.76 0.82 -1.45
CA LYS A 44 2.35 0.72 -1.06
C LYS A 44 1.94 -0.73 -0.81
N PRO A 45 1.28 -1.03 0.34
CA PRO A 45 0.79 -2.36 0.63
C PRO A 45 -0.47 -2.67 -0.18
N THR A 46 -0.72 -3.96 -0.41
CA THR A 46 -2.01 -4.44 -0.90
C THR A 46 -2.88 -4.86 0.28
N MET A 47 -4.19 -4.95 0.07
CA MET A 47 -5.10 -5.49 1.09
C MET A 47 -4.77 -6.91 1.52
N ASP A 48 -4.14 -7.71 0.65
CA ASP A 48 -3.66 -9.06 0.98
C ASP A 48 -2.53 -9.05 2.00
N VAL A 49 -1.55 -8.18 1.80
CA VAL A 49 -0.46 -7.99 2.76
C VAL A 49 -1.00 -7.51 4.11
N ILE A 50 -1.96 -6.58 4.09
CA ILE A 50 -2.58 -6.04 5.31
C ILE A 50 -3.40 -7.10 6.05
N ARG A 51 -4.16 -7.93 5.33
CA ARG A 51 -4.92 -9.04 5.93
C ARG A 51 -3.98 -9.98 6.68
N ASP A 52 -2.88 -10.38 6.05
CA ASP A 52 -1.94 -11.32 6.63
C ASP A 52 -1.24 -10.73 7.86
N GLU A 53 -0.79 -9.47 7.77
CA GLU A 53 -0.16 -8.75 8.87
C GLU A 53 -1.11 -8.66 10.07
N LEU A 54 -2.34 -8.21 9.85
CA LEU A 54 -3.32 -8.03 10.92
C LEU A 54 -3.99 -9.32 11.39
N GLN A 55 -3.70 -10.46 10.75
CA GLN A 55 -4.41 -11.74 10.94
C GLN A 55 -5.93 -11.54 10.87
N ALA A 56 -6.36 -10.76 9.88
CA ALA A 56 -7.72 -10.27 9.79
C ALA A 56 -8.67 -11.34 9.25
N GLN A 57 -9.88 -11.38 9.80
CA GLN A 57 -10.95 -12.19 9.23
C GLN A 57 -11.57 -11.46 8.04
N MET A 58 -11.68 -12.11 6.90
CA MET A 58 -12.41 -11.56 5.75
C MET A 58 -13.93 -11.70 5.93
N LEU A 59 -14.69 -10.65 5.62
CA LEU A 59 -16.15 -10.63 5.74
C LEU A 59 -16.90 -10.79 4.42
N ASN A 60 -16.27 -10.54 3.28
CA ASN A 60 -16.82 -10.74 1.93
C ASN A 60 -15.80 -11.45 1.02
N ALA A 61 -16.22 -11.86 -0.17
CA ALA A 61 -15.36 -12.49 -1.17
C ALA A 61 -15.36 -11.69 -2.48
N PRO A 62 -14.64 -10.55 -2.54
CA PRO A 62 -14.62 -9.72 -3.75
C PRO A 62 -13.90 -10.44 -4.89
N ALA A 63 -14.31 -10.16 -6.13
CA ALA A 63 -13.66 -10.72 -7.32
C ALA A 63 -12.18 -10.29 -7.45
N GLN A 64 -11.82 -9.12 -6.92
CA GLN A 64 -10.45 -8.62 -6.89
C GLN A 64 -10.03 -8.29 -5.46
N PHE A 65 -8.92 -8.88 -5.00
CA PHE A 65 -8.43 -8.75 -3.63
C PHE A 65 -7.11 -7.95 -3.51
N ASN A 66 -6.56 -7.47 -4.64
CA ASN A 66 -5.23 -6.87 -4.72
C ASN A 66 -5.24 -5.33 -4.75
N GLY A 67 -6.25 -4.69 -4.14
CA GLY A 67 -6.32 -3.23 -4.06
C GLY A 67 -5.08 -2.65 -3.38
N LEU A 68 -4.40 -1.72 -4.06
CA LEU A 68 -3.29 -0.95 -3.50
C LEU A 68 -3.84 0.10 -2.54
N VAL A 69 -3.21 0.21 -1.37
CA VAL A 69 -3.55 1.23 -0.38
C VAL A 69 -2.64 2.44 -0.59
N ASP A 70 -3.26 3.54 -1.02
CA ASP A 70 -2.61 4.83 -1.23
C ASP A 70 -2.69 5.71 0.02
N GLU A 71 -3.83 5.66 0.72
CA GLU A 71 -4.14 6.52 1.85
C GLU A 71 -4.97 5.76 2.89
N VAL A 72 -4.73 6.03 4.17
CA VAL A 72 -5.46 5.43 5.29
C VAL A 72 -6.31 6.50 5.95
N VAL A 73 -7.60 6.23 6.10
CA VAL A 73 -8.57 7.17 6.69
C VAL A 73 -9.25 6.52 7.88
N LEU A 74 -9.24 7.22 9.02
CA LEU A 74 -9.98 6.82 10.21
C LEU A 74 -11.43 7.32 10.14
N GLY A 75 -12.37 6.39 10.00
CA GLY A 75 -13.82 6.62 10.01
C GLY A 75 -14.41 6.94 11.39
N SER A 76 -13.68 7.62 12.26
CA SER A 76 -14.19 8.03 13.59
C SER A 76 -15.10 9.25 13.52
N MET A 77 -15.06 9.99 12.41
CA MET A 77 -15.90 11.17 12.17
C MET A 77 -17.33 10.82 11.76
N GLY A 78 -18.23 11.80 11.81
CA GLY A 78 -19.60 11.65 11.29
C GLY A 78 -19.63 11.35 9.80
N VAL A 79 -20.64 10.61 9.34
CA VAL A 79 -20.74 10.11 7.95
C VAL A 79 -20.67 11.22 6.90
N HIS A 80 -21.25 12.39 7.16
CA HIS A 80 -21.21 13.54 6.25
C HIS A 80 -19.79 13.99 5.92
N ASN A 81 -18.87 13.92 6.91
CA ASN A 81 -17.48 14.25 6.70
C ASN A 81 -16.72 13.08 6.07
N ALA A 82 -17.03 11.84 6.46
CA ALA A 82 -16.36 10.64 5.96
C ALA A 82 -16.49 10.49 4.43
N ILE A 83 -17.65 10.82 3.86
CA ILE A 83 -17.93 10.71 2.42
C ILE A 83 -16.91 11.49 1.57
N ASN A 84 -16.41 12.63 2.06
CA ASN A 84 -15.44 13.46 1.34
C ASN A 84 -14.08 12.76 1.15
N TYR A 85 -13.81 11.71 1.92
CA TYR A 85 -12.60 10.92 1.83
C TYR A 85 -12.77 9.64 1.01
N PHE A 86 -13.99 9.31 0.57
CA PHE A 86 -14.20 8.13 -0.25
C PHE A 86 -13.65 8.39 -1.65
N LYS A 87 -12.59 7.67 -2.00
CA LYS A 87 -11.90 7.75 -3.30
C LYS A 87 -11.12 6.48 -3.56
N HIS A 88 -10.70 6.29 -4.80
CA HIS A 88 -9.84 5.18 -5.18
C HIS A 88 -8.55 5.13 -4.34
N GLY A 89 -8.14 3.93 -3.94
CA GLY A 89 -6.90 3.72 -3.17
C GLY A 89 -7.01 3.99 -1.67
N VAL A 90 -8.18 4.44 -1.17
CA VAL A 90 -8.37 4.67 0.27
C VAL A 90 -8.70 3.37 1.01
N LEU A 91 -7.97 3.14 2.10
CA LEU A 91 -8.30 2.18 3.14
C LEU A 91 -9.06 2.89 4.27
N LEU A 92 -10.31 2.51 4.48
CA LEU A 92 -11.13 3.06 5.55
C LEU A 92 -11.05 2.16 6.79
N ILE A 93 -10.63 2.70 7.92
CA ILE A 93 -10.61 2.00 9.22
C ILE A 93 -11.73 2.57 10.09
N THR A 94 -12.69 1.74 10.48
CA THR A 94 -13.82 2.18 11.30
C THR A 94 -14.24 1.10 12.30
N ALA A 95 -14.99 1.48 13.33
CA ALA A 95 -15.61 0.51 14.23
C ALA A 95 -16.78 -0.19 13.52
N GLY A 96 -17.00 -1.48 13.80
CA GLY A 96 -18.03 -2.26 13.10
C GLY A 96 -19.47 -1.88 13.40
N ASP A 97 -19.70 -1.12 14.47
CA ASP A 97 -20.98 -0.51 14.84
C ASP A 97 -21.25 0.81 14.10
N ARG A 98 -20.28 1.34 13.33
CA ARG A 98 -20.48 2.47 12.40
C ARG A 98 -21.15 2.02 11.10
N GLU A 99 -22.33 1.44 11.26
CA GLU A 99 -23.18 0.95 10.18
C GLU A 99 -23.60 2.07 9.21
N ASP A 100 -23.74 3.31 9.71
CA ASP A 100 -24.00 4.50 8.92
C ASP A 100 -22.93 4.74 7.84
N ILE A 101 -21.65 4.56 8.19
CA ILE A 101 -20.54 4.68 7.24
C ILE A 101 -20.59 3.55 6.21
N LEU A 102 -20.85 2.32 6.65
CA LEU A 102 -20.89 1.16 5.75
C LEU A 102 -22.01 1.29 4.72
N LEU A 103 -23.19 1.70 5.17
CA LEU A 103 -24.34 1.95 4.28
C LEU A 103 -24.10 3.15 3.36
N ALA A 104 -23.39 4.19 3.82
CA ALA A 104 -22.99 5.30 2.97
C ALA A 104 -22.05 4.83 1.86
N VAL A 105 -21.03 4.02 2.18
CA VAL A 105 -20.15 3.43 1.15
C VAL A 105 -20.96 2.64 0.13
N ALA A 106 -21.85 1.76 0.59
CA ALA A 106 -22.74 0.96 -0.27
C ALA A 106 -23.61 1.82 -1.21
N SER A 107 -24.01 3.00 -0.75
CA SER A 107 -24.89 3.92 -1.48
C SER A 107 -24.14 4.83 -2.46
N THR A 108 -22.81 4.93 -2.36
CA THR A 108 -21.98 5.74 -3.26
C THR A 108 -21.44 4.92 -4.43
N ARG A 109 -20.91 5.61 -5.45
CA ARG A 109 -20.18 4.96 -6.55
C ARG A 109 -19.00 4.12 -6.06
N TYR A 110 -18.44 4.46 -4.89
CA TYR A 110 -17.31 3.76 -4.29
C TYR A 110 -17.63 2.37 -3.76
N GLY A 111 -18.90 2.05 -3.57
CA GLY A 111 -19.38 0.69 -3.31
C GLY A 111 -19.58 -0.15 -4.58
N ARG A 112 -19.18 0.32 -5.77
CA ARG A 112 -19.41 -0.35 -7.06
C ARG A 112 -18.10 -0.52 -7.85
N PRO A 113 -18.03 -1.48 -8.80
CA PRO A 113 -16.85 -1.65 -9.65
C PRO A 113 -16.49 -0.37 -10.44
N GLY A 114 -15.19 -0.11 -10.63
CA GLY A 114 -14.67 1.02 -11.40
C GLY A 114 -13.91 2.03 -10.54
N GLU A 115 -14.63 2.85 -9.77
CA GLU A 115 -14.04 3.76 -8.79
C GLU A 115 -14.36 3.25 -7.40
N SER A 116 -13.49 2.45 -6.80
CA SER A 116 -13.79 1.77 -5.53
C SER A 116 -12.71 2.01 -4.48
N LEU A 117 -13.07 1.90 -3.19
CA LEU A 117 -12.09 1.97 -2.10
C LEU A 117 -11.05 0.85 -2.26
N ALA A 118 -9.86 1.02 -1.68
CA ALA A 118 -8.90 -0.09 -1.59
C ALA A 118 -9.43 -1.20 -0.69
N GLY A 119 -10.09 -0.83 0.41
CA GLY A 119 -10.70 -1.77 1.35
C GLY A 119 -11.28 -1.10 2.59
N ILE A 120 -11.93 -1.90 3.43
CA ILE A 120 -12.42 -1.46 4.75
C ILE A 120 -11.87 -2.39 5.83
N ILE A 121 -11.47 -1.83 6.97
CA ILE A 121 -11.13 -2.58 8.18
C ILE A 121 -12.11 -2.20 9.30
N LEU A 122 -12.77 -3.20 9.85
CA LEU A 122 -13.66 -3.14 11.00
C LEU A 122 -12.89 -3.53 12.26
N THR A 123 -12.83 -2.60 13.21
CA THR A 123 -12.02 -2.74 14.44
C THR A 123 -12.79 -3.40 15.58
N ARG A 124 -12.06 -3.77 16.64
CA ARG A 124 -12.60 -4.27 17.92
C ARG A 124 -13.45 -5.55 17.83
N ARG A 125 -13.36 -6.31 16.73
CA ARG A 125 -14.24 -7.46 16.40
C ARG A 125 -15.73 -7.14 16.48
N LEU A 126 -16.12 -5.87 16.35
CA LEU A 126 -17.52 -5.50 16.28
C LEU A 126 -18.06 -5.96 14.92
N ARG A 127 -18.97 -6.94 14.91
CA ARG A 127 -19.63 -7.37 13.68
C ARG A 127 -20.85 -6.50 13.41
N PRO A 128 -21.01 -5.97 12.19
CA PRO A 128 -22.24 -5.29 11.79
C PRO A 128 -23.44 -6.23 11.86
N GLY A 129 -24.63 -5.65 11.93
CA GLY A 129 -25.90 -6.35 11.89
C GLY A 129 -26.14 -7.07 10.55
N PRO A 130 -27.08 -8.03 10.50
CA PRO A 130 -27.30 -8.89 9.34
C PRO A 130 -27.59 -8.14 8.04
N SER A 131 -28.35 -7.03 8.10
CA SER A 131 -28.67 -6.21 6.93
C SER A 131 -27.44 -5.54 6.33
N VAL A 132 -26.52 -5.06 7.17
CA VAL A 132 -25.27 -4.43 6.73
C VAL A 132 -24.29 -5.46 6.21
N LEU A 133 -24.24 -6.65 6.83
CA LEU A 133 -23.43 -7.76 6.33
C LEU A 133 -23.83 -8.20 4.92
N LYS A 134 -25.13 -8.16 4.60
CA LYS A 134 -25.62 -8.39 3.22
C LYS A 134 -25.09 -7.32 2.26
N ALA A 135 -25.14 -6.04 2.64
CA ALA A 135 -24.58 -4.98 1.81
C ALA A 135 -23.06 -5.13 1.59
N ILE A 136 -22.33 -5.55 2.62
CA ILE A 136 -20.88 -5.81 2.54
C ILE A 136 -20.55 -6.92 1.52
N GLN A 137 -21.41 -7.93 1.35
CA GLN A 137 -21.16 -8.99 0.36
C GLN A 137 -21.06 -8.45 -1.08
N GLU A 138 -21.77 -7.36 -1.37
CA GLU A 138 -21.81 -6.76 -2.71
C GLU A 138 -20.63 -5.82 -2.98
N PHE A 139 -19.76 -5.56 -1.99
CA PHE A 139 -18.63 -4.65 -2.18
C PHE A 139 -17.58 -5.26 -3.13
N PRO A 140 -17.07 -4.48 -4.09
CA PRO A 140 -16.09 -4.94 -5.06
C PRO A 140 -14.66 -5.04 -4.49
N PHE A 141 -14.46 -4.62 -3.25
CA PHE A 141 -13.20 -4.59 -2.51
C PHE A 141 -13.34 -5.34 -1.18
N PRO A 142 -12.23 -5.70 -0.53
CA PRO A 142 -12.29 -6.48 0.69
C PRO A 142 -12.67 -5.69 1.94
N VAL A 143 -13.50 -6.32 2.76
CA VAL A 143 -13.84 -5.89 4.12
C VAL A 143 -13.25 -6.88 5.12
N LEU A 144 -12.41 -6.36 6.00
CA LEU A 144 -11.65 -7.12 6.98
C LEU A 144 -12.14 -6.81 8.39
N LEU A 145 -12.15 -7.81 9.28
CA LEU A 145 -12.49 -7.68 10.69
C LEU A 145 -11.28 -8.04 11.54
N VAL A 146 -10.90 -7.13 12.44
CA VAL A 146 -9.71 -7.25 13.30
C VAL A 146 -10.04 -7.04 14.76
N LYS A 147 -9.17 -7.55 15.66
CA LYS A 147 -9.31 -7.39 17.11
C LYS A 147 -8.89 -6.00 17.62
N GLY A 148 -7.84 -5.44 17.04
CA GLY A 148 -7.25 -4.18 17.51
C GLY A 148 -8.23 -3.02 17.37
N ASP A 149 -7.96 -1.94 18.11
CA ASP A 149 -8.66 -0.67 17.95
C ASP A 149 -8.13 0.13 16.75
N SER A 150 -8.78 1.25 16.44
CA SER A 150 -8.46 2.06 15.26
C SER A 150 -7.04 2.63 15.28
N TYR A 151 -6.49 2.97 16.46
CA TYR A 151 -5.13 3.48 16.57
C TYR A 151 -4.11 2.37 16.37
N GLU A 152 -4.28 1.25 17.07
CA GLU A 152 -3.40 0.07 16.94
C GLU A 152 -3.34 -0.40 15.48
N VAL A 153 -4.50 -0.55 14.84
CA VAL A 153 -4.61 -1.00 13.46
C VAL A 153 -3.95 -0.01 12.50
N ALA A 154 -4.21 1.30 12.65
CA ALA A 154 -3.60 2.30 11.80
C ALA A 154 -2.08 2.34 11.95
N SER A 155 -1.55 2.24 13.18
CA SER A 155 -0.11 2.19 13.43
C SER A 155 0.52 0.97 12.76
N ARG A 156 -0.09 -0.22 12.92
CA ARG A 156 0.43 -1.45 12.31
C ARG A 156 0.42 -1.41 10.79
N VAL A 157 -0.60 -0.80 10.18
CA VAL A 157 -0.65 -0.58 8.73
C VAL A 157 0.41 0.43 8.28
N HIS A 158 0.64 1.49 9.06
CA HIS A 158 1.66 2.50 8.77
C HIS A 158 3.09 1.93 8.85
N ASP A 159 3.37 1.13 9.88
CA ASP A 159 4.68 0.52 10.12
C ASP A 159 4.94 -0.70 9.23
N LEU A 160 3.98 -1.06 8.37
CA LEU A 160 4.06 -2.25 7.53
C LEU A 160 5.21 -2.11 6.54
N THR A 161 6.20 -2.99 6.68
CA THR A 161 7.28 -3.07 5.70
C THR A 161 6.80 -3.83 4.47
N VAL A 162 6.51 -3.09 3.40
CA VAL A 162 6.09 -3.67 2.12
C VAL A 162 7.24 -4.48 1.51
N LYS A 163 7.04 -5.78 1.39
CA LYS A 163 7.96 -6.72 0.72
C LYS A 163 7.34 -7.15 -0.61
N THR A 164 8.18 -7.28 -1.63
CA THR A 164 7.77 -7.87 -2.91
C THR A 164 7.51 -9.36 -2.70
N ARG A 165 6.30 -9.81 -3.03
CA ARG A 165 5.89 -11.22 -3.01
C ARG A 165 6.09 -11.86 -4.38
N ALA A 166 6.17 -13.18 -4.43
CA ALA A 166 6.38 -13.93 -5.68
C ALA A 166 5.29 -13.69 -6.74
N HIS A 167 4.07 -13.36 -6.30
CA HIS A 167 2.94 -13.07 -7.18
C HIS A 167 2.80 -11.60 -7.59
N ASP A 168 3.68 -10.70 -7.10
CA ASP A 168 3.64 -9.27 -7.45
C ASP A 168 4.25 -9.01 -8.84
N THR A 169 3.69 -9.62 -9.88
CA THR A 169 4.24 -9.60 -11.24
C THR A 169 4.49 -8.18 -11.78
N GLU A 170 3.58 -7.25 -11.49
CA GLU A 170 3.72 -5.84 -11.87
C GLU A 170 4.89 -5.16 -11.15
N LYS A 171 5.02 -5.34 -9.82
CA LYS A 171 6.15 -4.79 -9.05
C LYS A 171 7.47 -5.41 -9.51
N ILE A 172 7.49 -6.71 -9.76
CA ILE A 172 8.68 -7.44 -10.24
C ILE A 172 9.13 -6.89 -11.60
N SER A 173 8.21 -6.70 -12.54
CA SER A 173 8.52 -6.12 -13.85
C SER A 173 9.10 -4.71 -13.70
N LEU A 174 8.46 -3.86 -12.89
CA LEU A 174 8.94 -2.51 -12.64
C LEU A 174 10.33 -2.50 -12.00
N ILE A 175 10.60 -3.37 -11.02
CA ILE A 175 11.92 -3.50 -10.39
C ILE A 175 12.98 -3.86 -11.44
N ARG A 176 12.68 -4.82 -12.32
CA ARG A 176 13.60 -5.21 -13.41
C ARG A 176 13.93 -4.02 -14.30
N ASP A 177 12.92 -3.25 -14.69
CA ASP A 177 13.10 -2.10 -15.58
C ASP A 177 13.88 -0.97 -14.90
N LEU A 178 13.64 -0.73 -13.59
CA LEU A 178 14.41 0.21 -12.79
C LEU A 178 15.89 -0.18 -12.72
N ILE A 179 16.19 -1.45 -12.46
CA ILE A 179 17.55 -1.96 -12.39
C ILE A 179 18.24 -1.82 -13.74
N ALA A 180 17.59 -2.26 -14.82
CA ALA A 180 18.13 -2.17 -16.17
C ALA A 180 18.46 -0.72 -16.58
N LYS A 181 17.64 0.24 -16.15
CA LYS A 181 17.82 1.66 -16.52
C LYS A 181 18.81 2.42 -15.64
N HIS A 182 18.90 2.09 -14.35
CA HIS A 182 19.60 2.95 -13.38
C HIS A 182 20.83 2.31 -12.73
N VAL A 183 21.14 1.04 -13.03
CA VAL A 183 22.26 0.30 -12.45
C VAL A 183 23.19 -0.22 -13.54
N ASP A 184 24.49 -0.01 -13.37
CA ASP A 184 25.54 -0.58 -14.21
C ASP A 184 25.76 -2.06 -13.89
N VAL A 185 24.83 -2.90 -14.35
CA VAL A 185 24.85 -4.36 -14.16
C VAL A 185 26.09 -4.98 -14.83
N GLN A 186 26.53 -4.43 -15.96
CA GLN A 186 27.71 -4.93 -16.68
C GLN A 186 28.98 -4.79 -15.85
N ARG A 187 29.15 -3.67 -15.14
CA ARG A 187 30.27 -3.48 -14.22
C ARG A 187 30.23 -4.44 -13.04
N ILE A 188 29.04 -4.76 -12.52
CA ILE A 188 28.88 -5.77 -11.46
C ILE A 188 29.34 -7.14 -11.98
N LEU A 189 28.85 -7.56 -13.14
CA LEU A 189 29.20 -8.87 -13.73
C LEU A 189 30.68 -9.02 -14.03
N LYS A 190 31.37 -7.95 -14.46
CA LYS A 190 32.82 -7.96 -14.72
C LYS A 190 33.68 -8.07 -13.45
N ALA A 191 33.11 -7.79 -12.28
CA ALA A 191 33.82 -7.80 -11.01
C ALA A 191 33.51 -9.05 -10.16
N LEU A 192 32.65 -9.94 -10.67
CA LEU A 192 32.42 -11.29 -10.15
C LEU A 192 33.46 -12.25 -10.73
#